data_AF-A0A3L6J7F4-F1
#
_entry.id   AF-A0A3L6J7F4-F1
#
_cell.length_a   1.000
_cell.length_b   1.000
_cell.length_c   1.000
_cell.angle_alpha   90.00
_cell.angle_beta   90.00
_cell.angle_gamma   90.00
#
_symmetry.space_group_name_H-M   'P 1'
#
loop_
_entity.id
_entity.type
_entity.pdbx_description
1 polymer ?
#
loop_
_entity_poly.entity_id
_entity_poly.type
_entity_poly.pdbx_seq_one_letter_code
_entity_poly.pdbx_strand_id
1 'polypeptide(L)'
;MSEGSLGDLQKKLEHLTEELDSLKEEVHQQTESVSKIDELMASVQGIDSTMRETLASRETEVLFRKMDDILISVKDVDAILREGREGQDGALGKKIDDLQHYVASLSTLEEKFEELTRAFSETQEIVSIIVRQLDDIERKYNKTLDEVTKVVGIAGKGTEEAPKPEKSKAGKAERKEQQTSWAETGEEEETRESVTPATIDSLIDDLLKLVRPQTQADKMAKALEEARDKLTVLIPGHTPVLFQFGRIARELKSYPPTATLNENDIARLNKEIRGWAQKLKELTKG
;
A
#
# COMPACT_ATOMS: atom_id res chain seq x y z
N MET A 1 2.46 24.29 -65.78
CA MET A 1 1.82 23.97 -64.49
C MET A 1 2.23 22.56 -64.16
N SER A 2 2.85 22.38 -63.01
CA SER A 2 3.79 21.28 -62.70
C SER A 2 3.09 20.00 -62.24
N GLU A 3 3.22 18.93 -63.04
CA GLU A 3 2.87 17.55 -62.68
C GLU A 3 3.56 17.06 -61.38
N GLY A 4 4.68 17.69 -60.97
CA GLY A 4 5.36 17.38 -59.71
C GLY A 4 4.54 17.63 -58.44
N SER A 5 3.59 18.57 -58.46
CA SER A 5 2.77 18.89 -57.27
C SER A 5 1.76 17.80 -56.93
N LEU A 6 1.35 16.99 -57.91
CA LEU A 6 0.31 15.98 -57.75
C LEU A 6 0.91 14.66 -57.23
N GLY A 7 2.13 14.33 -57.67
CA GLY A 7 2.88 13.17 -57.17
C GLY A 7 3.32 13.34 -55.71
N ASP A 8 3.70 14.55 -55.29
CA ASP A 8 4.05 14.81 -53.88
C ASP A 8 2.83 14.75 -52.95
N LEU A 9 1.66 15.18 -53.45
CA LEU A 9 0.39 15.02 -52.75
C LEU A 9 0.01 13.55 -52.60
N GLN A 10 0.19 12.75 -53.66
CA GLN A 10 -0.13 11.32 -53.65
C GLN A 10 0.74 10.56 -52.64
N LYS A 11 2.05 10.84 -52.58
CA LYS A 11 2.96 10.25 -51.58
C LYS A 11 2.61 10.63 -50.15
N LYS A 12 2.21 11.89 -49.90
CA LYS A 12 1.75 12.31 -48.57
C LYS A 12 0.46 11.61 -48.16
N LEU A 13 -0.42 11.35 -49.13
CA LEU A 13 -1.69 10.67 -48.89
C LEU A 13 -1.48 9.18 -48.58
N GLU A 14 -0.55 8.52 -49.27
CA GLU A 14 -0.10 7.17 -48.94
C GLU A 14 0.51 7.11 -47.53
N HIS A 15 1.43 8.02 -47.20
CA HIS A 15 2.05 8.06 -45.88
C HIS A 15 1.04 8.32 -44.75
N LEU A 16 0.09 9.23 -44.95
CA LEU A 16 -0.99 9.48 -43.99
C LEU A 16 -1.90 8.27 -43.84
N THR A 17 -2.11 7.49 -44.91
CA THR A 17 -2.91 6.26 -44.86
C THR A 17 -2.20 5.18 -44.05
N GLU A 18 -0.89 5.01 -44.25
CA GLU A 18 -0.06 4.09 -43.46
C GLU A 18 -0.02 4.47 -41.97
N GLU A 19 0.13 5.76 -41.65
CA GLU A 19 0.07 6.24 -40.27
C GLU A 19 -1.32 6.01 -39.64
N LEU A 20 -2.40 6.18 -40.41
CA LEU A 20 -3.76 5.95 -39.93
C LEU A 20 -4.02 4.47 -39.62
N ASP A 21 -3.50 3.57 -40.46
CA ASP A 21 -3.62 2.13 -40.24
C ASP A 21 -2.78 1.67 -39.03
N SER A 22 -1.56 2.21 -38.87
CA SER A 22 -0.74 1.97 -37.68
C SER A 22 -1.43 2.45 -36.39
N LEU A 23 -2.03 3.65 -36.42
CA LEU A 23 -2.74 4.20 -35.27
C LEU A 23 -3.99 3.37 -34.93
N LYS A 24 -4.68 2.85 -35.94
CA LYS A 24 -5.85 1.98 -35.77
C LYS A 24 -5.48 0.66 -35.11
N GLU A 25 -4.36 0.05 -35.51
CA GLU A 25 -3.84 -1.16 -34.85
C GLU A 25 -3.46 -0.89 -33.38
N GLU A 26 -2.80 0.24 -33.12
CA GLU A 26 -2.37 0.60 -31.77
C GLU A 26 -3.57 0.87 -30.82
N VAL A 27 -4.61 1.55 -31.32
CA VAL A 27 -5.89 1.73 -30.60
C VAL A 27 -6.60 0.40 -30.36
N HIS A 28 -6.57 -0.52 -31.32
CA HIS A 28 -7.18 -1.84 -31.15
C HIS A 28 -6.48 -2.64 -30.04
N GLN A 29 -5.15 -2.60 -30.00
CA GLN A 29 -4.33 -3.21 -28.96
C GLN A 29 -4.57 -2.57 -27.58
N GLN A 30 -4.80 -1.27 -27.54
CA GLN A 30 -5.14 -0.54 -26.32
C GLN A 30 -6.54 -0.94 -25.82
N THR A 31 -7.49 -1.18 -26.72
CA THR A 31 -8.86 -1.61 -26.38
C THR A 31 -8.87 -3.02 -25.80
N GLU A 32 -8.07 -3.95 -26.33
CA GLU A 32 -7.88 -5.29 -25.74
C GLU A 32 -7.18 -5.26 -24.37
N SER A 33 -6.31 -4.28 -24.14
CA SER A 33 -5.67 -4.10 -22.83
C SER A 33 -6.67 -3.60 -21.79
N VAL A 34 -7.64 -2.78 -22.19
CA VAL A 34 -8.73 -2.30 -21.32
C VAL A 34 -9.70 -3.41 -20.94
N SER A 35 -10.06 -4.32 -21.87
CA SER A 35 -10.93 -5.46 -21.51
C SER A 35 -10.31 -6.40 -20.49
N LYS A 36 -8.97 -6.57 -20.51
CA LYS A 36 -8.25 -7.30 -19.46
C LYS A 36 -8.32 -6.60 -18.10
N ILE A 37 -8.37 -5.26 -18.07
CA ILE A 37 -8.56 -4.50 -16.82
C ILE A 37 -9.96 -4.74 -16.24
N ASP A 38 -10.99 -4.87 -17.08
CA ASP A 38 -12.35 -5.18 -16.63
C ASP A 38 -12.46 -6.58 -16.01
N GLU A 39 -11.85 -7.60 -16.63
CA GLU A 39 -11.76 -8.96 -16.05
C GLU A 39 -11.05 -8.96 -14.70
N LEU A 40 -10.02 -8.13 -14.57
CA LEU A 40 -9.21 -8.00 -13.37
C LEU A 40 -9.97 -7.24 -12.26
N MET A 41 -10.73 -6.21 -12.61
CA MET A 41 -11.67 -5.55 -11.69
C MET A 41 -12.73 -6.53 -11.16
N ALA A 42 -13.24 -7.43 -12.01
CA ALA A 42 -14.17 -8.47 -11.58
C ALA A 42 -13.51 -9.45 -10.59
N SER A 43 -12.25 -9.84 -10.83
CA SER A 43 -11.49 -10.69 -9.91
C SER A 43 -11.25 -10.02 -8.55
N VAL A 44 -10.84 -8.74 -8.55
CA VAL A 44 -10.63 -7.95 -7.32
C VAL A 44 -11.94 -7.76 -6.54
N GLN A 45 -13.06 -7.53 -7.22
CA GLN A 45 -14.38 -7.47 -6.57
C GLN A 45 -14.77 -8.82 -5.95
N GLY A 46 -14.44 -9.93 -6.61
CA GLY A 46 -14.61 -11.28 -6.04
C GLY A 46 -13.83 -11.45 -4.73
N ILE A 47 -12.56 -11.01 -4.71
CA ILE A 47 -11.72 -11.05 -3.50
C ILE A 47 -12.29 -10.15 -2.40
N ASP A 48 -12.68 -8.90 -2.69
CA ASP A 48 -13.26 -7.99 -1.67
C ASP A 48 -14.56 -8.59 -1.08
N SER A 49 -15.37 -9.26 -1.91
CA SER A 49 -16.58 -9.94 -1.44
C SER A 49 -16.26 -11.11 -0.50
N THR A 50 -15.28 -11.94 -0.87
CA THR A 50 -14.85 -13.12 -0.08
C THR A 50 -14.21 -12.66 1.23
N MET A 51 -13.43 -11.58 1.20
CA MET A 51 -12.78 -10.99 2.36
C MET A 51 -13.79 -10.34 3.32
N ARG A 52 -14.80 -9.63 2.80
CA ARG A 52 -15.91 -9.13 3.61
C ARG A 52 -16.73 -10.25 4.23
N GLU A 53 -17.01 -11.31 3.48
CA GLU A 53 -17.72 -12.48 4.00
C GLU A 53 -16.91 -13.15 5.11
N THR A 54 -15.58 -13.27 4.95
CA THR A 54 -14.67 -13.80 5.97
C THR A 54 -14.61 -12.91 7.22
N LEU A 55 -14.56 -11.58 7.05
CA LEU A 55 -14.52 -10.62 8.18
C LEU A 55 -15.87 -10.45 8.88
N ALA A 56 -16.97 -10.58 8.14
CA ALA A 56 -18.34 -10.55 8.67
C ALA A 56 -18.77 -11.92 9.21
N SER A 57 -18.03 -12.98 8.89
CA SER A 57 -18.28 -14.31 9.38
C SER A 57 -18.13 -14.32 10.89
N ARG A 58 -19.22 -14.73 11.57
CA ARG A 58 -19.19 -15.08 13.00
C ARG A 58 -18.10 -16.10 13.32
N GLU A 59 -17.55 -16.80 12.33
CA GLU A 59 -16.47 -17.75 12.52
C GLU A 59 -15.18 -17.11 13.05
N THR A 60 -14.84 -15.85 12.72
CA THR A 60 -13.62 -15.22 13.28
C THR A 60 -13.79 -14.89 14.77
N GLU A 61 -14.98 -14.46 15.19
CA GLU A 61 -15.29 -14.25 16.62
C GLU A 61 -15.39 -15.58 17.37
N VAL A 62 -15.99 -16.61 16.74
CA VAL A 62 -16.01 -17.98 17.26
C VAL A 62 -14.59 -18.54 17.36
N LEU A 63 -13.67 -18.15 16.47
CA LEU A 63 -12.27 -18.57 16.51
C LEU A 63 -11.57 -18.02 17.75
N PHE A 64 -11.72 -16.72 18.02
CA PHE A 64 -11.16 -16.11 19.22
C PHE A 64 -11.73 -16.73 20.50
N ARG A 65 -13.05 -17.00 20.53
CA ARG A 65 -13.66 -17.72 21.66
C ARG A 65 -13.12 -19.14 21.81
N LYS A 66 -12.94 -19.88 20.71
CA LYS A 66 -12.33 -21.22 20.74
C LYS A 66 -10.87 -21.19 21.21
N MET A 67 -10.10 -20.16 20.83
CA MET A 67 -8.73 -19.97 21.34
C MET A 67 -8.73 -19.67 22.85
N ASP A 68 -9.64 -18.84 23.33
CA ASP A 68 -9.82 -18.60 24.76
C ASP A 68 -10.24 -19.88 25.50
N ASP A 69 -11.16 -20.67 24.93
CA ASP A 69 -11.60 -21.97 25.48
C ASP A 69 -10.44 -22.98 25.55
N ILE A 70 -9.55 -23.01 24.55
CA ILE A 70 -8.31 -23.81 24.57
C ILE A 70 -7.39 -23.34 25.69
N LEU A 71 -7.16 -22.02 25.84
CA LEU A 71 -6.29 -21.46 26.87
C LEU A 71 -6.82 -21.76 28.29
N ILE A 72 -8.15 -21.70 28.47
CA ILE A 72 -8.81 -22.10 29.72
C ILE A 72 -8.63 -23.61 29.94
N SER A 73 -8.86 -24.43 28.92
CA SER A 73 -8.73 -25.89 29.01
C SER A 73 -7.31 -26.32 29.38
N VAL A 74 -6.29 -25.67 28.80
CA VAL A 74 -4.86 -25.91 29.11
C VAL A 74 -4.54 -25.51 30.55
N LYS A 75 -5.02 -24.36 31.02
CA LYS A 75 -4.87 -23.95 32.42
C LYS A 75 -5.51 -24.94 33.38
N ASP A 76 -6.67 -25.47 33.06
CA ASP A 76 -7.32 -26.45 33.91
C ASP A 76 -6.58 -27.80 33.91
N VAL A 77 -6.01 -28.22 32.78
CA VAL A 77 -5.17 -29.42 32.70
C VAL A 77 -3.92 -29.26 33.57
N ASP A 78 -3.28 -28.08 33.54
CA ASP A 78 -2.15 -27.76 34.42
C ASP A 78 -2.54 -27.76 35.91
N ALA A 79 -3.72 -27.24 36.25
CA ALA A 79 -4.25 -27.28 37.61
C ALA A 79 -4.50 -28.72 38.10
N ILE A 80 -5.10 -29.58 37.25
CA ILE A 80 -5.35 -30.99 37.56
C ILE A 80 -4.04 -31.76 37.73
N LEU A 81 -3.05 -31.51 36.86
CA LEU A 81 -1.70 -32.11 36.96
C LEU A 81 -0.97 -31.70 38.25
N ARG A 82 -1.12 -30.45 38.70
CA ARG A 82 -0.55 -29.95 39.95
C ARG A 82 -1.24 -30.51 41.21
N GLU A 83 -2.55 -30.78 41.15
CA GLU A 83 -3.31 -31.28 42.30
C GLU A 83 -3.17 -32.80 42.54
N GLY A 84 -2.55 -33.55 41.62
CA GLY A 84 -2.03 -34.90 41.88
C GLY A 84 -3.02 -35.86 42.53
N ARG A 85 -4.26 -35.95 42.02
CA ARG A 85 -5.30 -36.84 42.57
C ARG A 85 -5.53 -38.07 41.70
N GLU A 86 -5.27 -39.25 42.27
CA GLU A 86 -5.49 -40.61 41.73
C GLU A 86 -6.97 -40.99 41.47
N GLY A 87 -7.80 -40.07 40.95
CA GLY A 87 -9.20 -40.35 40.65
C GLY A 87 -9.78 -39.54 39.47
N GLN A 88 -8.95 -38.79 38.74
CA GLN A 88 -9.39 -37.84 37.71
C GLN A 88 -9.07 -38.23 36.26
N ASP A 89 -8.61 -39.46 36.00
CA ASP A 89 -8.25 -39.94 34.65
C ASP A 89 -9.38 -39.74 33.61
N GLY A 90 -10.65 -39.89 34.02
CA GLY A 90 -11.79 -39.68 33.13
C GLY A 90 -12.06 -38.22 32.75
N ALA A 91 -11.67 -37.26 33.60
CA ALA A 91 -11.83 -35.82 33.30
C ALA A 91 -10.66 -35.31 32.44
N LEU A 92 -9.46 -35.83 32.69
CA LEU A 92 -8.27 -35.52 31.90
C LEU A 92 -8.39 -36.08 30.47
N GLY A 93 -8.92 -37.30 30.33
CA GLY A 93 -9.20 -37.90 29.02
C GLY A 93 -10.16 -37.06 28.17
N LYS A 94 -11.28 -36.59 28.75
CA LYS A 94 -12.23 -35.71 28.03
C LYS A 94 -11.59 -34.39 27.58
N LYS A 95 -10.75 -33.77 28.43
CA LYS A 95 -10.06 -32.53 28.05
C LYS A 95 -9.01 -32.75 26.97
N ILE A 96 -8.35 -33.91 26.97
CA ILE A 96 -7.45 -34.31 25.89
C ILE A 96 -8.22 -34.51 24.59
N ASP A 97 -9.37 -35.17 24.62
CA ASP A 97 -10.23 -35.35 23.44
C ASP A 97 -10.74 -34.00 22.89
N ASP A 98 -11.15 -33.09 23.79
CA ASP A 98 -11.56 -31.72 23.41
C ASP A 98 -10.39 -30.95 22.77
N LEU A 99 -9.19 -31.02 23.36
CA LEU A 99 -7.99 -30.41 22.78
C LEU A 99 -7.62 -31.02 21.43
N GLN A 100 -7.74 -32.33 21.26
CA GLN A 100 -7.52 -32.99 19.97
C GLN A 100 -8.52 -32.51 18.90
N HIS A 101 -9.79 -32.35 19.28
CA HIS A 101 -10.80 -31.79 18.38
C HIS A 101 -10.49 -30.32 18.03
N TYR A 102 -10.02 -29.52 19.00
CA TYR A 102 -9.60 -28.15 18.73
C TYR A 102 -8.39 -28.07 17.80
N VAL A 103 -7.38 -28.91 18.02
CA VAL A 103 -6.20 -29.00 17.15
C VAL A 103 -6.60 -29.38 15.73
N ALA A 104 -7.48 -30.36 15.55
CA ALA A 104 -7.99 -30.72 14.22
C ALA A 104 -8.69 -29.54 13.53
N SER A 105 -9.47 -28.74 14.27
CA SER A 105 -10.12 -27.55 13.71
C SER A 105 -9.15 -26.43 13.35
N LEU A 106 -8.02 -26.32 14.08
CA LEU A 106 -6.96 -25.36 13.75
C LEU A 106 -6.18 -25.79 12.51
N SER A 107 -5.99 -27.09 12.26
CA SER A 107 -5.35 -27.57 11.03
C SER A 107 -6.18 -27.23 9.77
N THR A 108 -7.51 -27.29 9.84
CA THR A 108 -8.37 -26.83 8.73
C THR A 108 -8.27 -25.31 8.52
N LEU A 109 -8.03 -24.54 9.59
CA LEU A 109 -7.80 -23.10 9.49
C LEU A 109 -6.44 -22.78 8.87
N GLU A 110 -5.41 -23.55 9.23
CA GLU A 110 -4.07 -23.44 8.65
C GLU A 110 -4.11 -23.65 7.14
N GLU A 111 -4.84 -24.67 6.66
CA GLU A 111 -5.06 -24.91 5.23
C GLU A 111 -5.72 -23.71 4.54
N LYS A 112 -6.77 -23.13 5.14
CA LYS A 112 -7.40 -21.89 4.62
C LYS A 112 -6.44 -20.69 4.63
N PHE A 113 -5.56 -20.60 5.63
CA PHE A 113 -4.57 -19.53 5.72
C PHE A 113 -3.47 -19.67 4.66
N GLU A 114 -3.03 -20.90 4.36
CA GLU A 114 -2.13 -21.18 3.26
C GLU A 114 -2.75 -20.83 1.91
N GLU A 115 -4.02 -21.18 1.69
CA GLU A 115 -4.77 -20.82 0.48
C GLU A 115 -4.88 -19.29 0.32
N LEU A 116 -5.21 -18.58 1.40
CA LEU A 116 -5.26 -17.11 1.41
C LEU A 116 -3.88 -16.49 1.13
N THR A 117 -2.81 -17.07 1.70
CA THR A 117 -1.44 -16.61 1.49
C THR A 117 -1.02 -16.79 0.05
N ARG A 118 -1.42 -17.90 -0.58
CA ARG A 118 -1.18 -18.16 -2.00
C ARG A 118 -1.92 -17.15 -2.87
N ALA A 119 -3.21 -16.92 -2.61
CA ALA A 119 -4.00 -15.92 -3.33
C ALA A 119 -3.41 -14.49 -3.17
N PHE A 120 -2.85 -14.18 -1.99
CA PHE A 120 -2.17 -12.89 -1.77
C PHE A 120 -0.88 -12.77 -2.58
N SER A 121 -0.10 -13.85 -2.69
CA SER A 121 1.10 -13.89 -3.54
C SER A 121 0.74 -13.68 -5.02
N GLU A 122 -0.30 -14.36 -5.50
CA GLU A 122 -0.82 -14.17 -6.87
C GLU A 122 -1.29 -12.73 -7.09
N THR A 123 -1.97 -12.13 -6.11
CA THR A 123 -2.38 -10.73 -6.15
C THR A 123 -1.18 -9.78 -6.21
N GLN A 124 -0.11 -10.04 -5.45
CA GLN A 124 1.12 -9.24 -5.55
C GLN A 124 1.77 -9.31 -6.93
N GLU A 125 1.79 -10.50 -7.54
CA GLU A 125 2.30 -10.68 -8.89
C GLU A 125 1.47 -9.88 -9.90
N ILE A 126 0.15 -9.98 -9.81
CA ILE A 126 -0.78 -9.21 -10.65
C ILE A 126 -0.55 -7.71 -10.49
N VAL A 127 -0.43 -7.21 -9.26
CA VAL A 127 -0.13 -5.79 -8.99
C VAL A 127 1.21 -5.39 -9.61
N SER A 128 2.24 -6.25 -9.54
CA SER A 128 3.52 -5.99 -10.20
C SER A 128 3.38 -5.92 -11.73
N ILE A 129 2.51 -6.73 -12.34
CA ILE A 129 2.23 -6.67 -13.78
C ILE A 129 1.54 -5.35 -14.11
N ILE A 130 0.56 -4.93 -13.32
CA ILE A 130 -0.18 -3.67 -13.52
C ILE A 130 0.78 -2.47 -13.45
N VAL A 131 1.67 -2.42 -12.46
CA VAL A 131 2.65 -1.32 -12.35
C VAL A 131 3.53 -1.25 -13.60
N ARG A 132 4.01 -2.39 -14.12
CA ARG A 132 4.78 -2.41 -15.37
C ARG A 132 3.95 -1.96 -16.57
N GLN A 133 2.69 -2.34 -16.64
CA GLN A 133 1.80 -1.92 -17.73
C GLN A 133 1.49 -0.42 -17.66
N LEU A 134 1.29 0.14 -16.47
CA LEU A 134 1.11 1.58 -16.29
C LEU A 134 2.37 2.36 -16.69
N ASP A 135 3.56 1.87 -16.29
CA ASP A 135 4.85 2.44 -16.73
C ASP A 135 5.00 2.41 -18.27
N ASP A 136 4.61 1.29 -18.91
CA ASP A 136 4.64 1.16 -20.37
C ASP A 136 3.65 2.11 -21.06
N ILE A 137 2.44 2.26 -20.51
CA ILE A 137 1.44 3.22 -21.00
C ILE A 137 1.97 4.66 -20.86
N GLU A 138 2.56 5.01 -19.72
CA GLU A 138 3.15 6.33 -19.50
C GLU A 138 4.26 6.61 -20.53
N ARG A 139 5.15 5.64 -20.76
CA ARG A 139 6.20 5.76 -21.79
C ARG A 139 5.62 5.94 -23.19
N LYS A 140 4.63 5.13 -23.57
CA LYS A 140 3.97 5.25 -24.88
C LYS A 140 3.27 6.59 -25.02
N TYR A 141 2.50 7.02 -24.03
CA TYR A 141 1.82 8.30 -24.01
C TYR A 141 2.79 9.47 -24.18
N ASN A 142 3.90 9.48 -23.44
CA ASN A 142 4.94 10.50 -23.57
C ASN A 142 5.57 10.51 -24.96
N LYS A 143 5.81 9.32 -25.55
CA LYS A 143 6.32 9.20 -26.92
C LYS A 143 5.33 9.73 -27.96
N THR A 144 4.05 9.40 -27.83
CA THR A 144 2.99 9.92 -28.71
C THR A 144 2.86 11.43 -28.57
N LEU A 145 2.96 11.98 -27.35
CA LEU A 145 2.97 13.42 -27.11
C LEU A 145 4.14 14.11 -27.82
N ASP A 146 5.33 13.52 -27.76
CA ASP A 146 6.52 14.01 -28.46
C ASP A 146 6.34 13.98 -29.99
N GLU A 147 5.74 12.92 -30.53
CA GLU A 147 5.46 12.78 -31.97
C GLU A 147 4.39 13.77 -32.44
N VAL A 148 3.27 13.91 -31.73
CA VAL A 148 2.24 14.92 -32.00
C VAL A 148 2.84 16.33 -31.92
N THR A 149 3.67 16.60 -30.91
CA THR A 149 4.35 17.90 -30.77
C THR A 149 5.29 18.18 -31.95
N LYS A 150 6.01 17.16 -32.45
CA LYS A 150 6.82 17.29 -33.67
C LYS A 150 5.98 17.59 -34.90
N VAL A 151 4.86 16.87 -35.09
CA VAL A 151 3.96 17.07 -36.24
C VAL A 151 3.32 18.45 -36.19
N VAL A 152 2.83 18.90 -35.03
CA VAL A 152 2.32 20.26 -34.81
C VAL A 152 3.41 21.30 -35.07
N GLY A 153 4.64 21.06 -34.65
CA GLY A 153 5.79 21.91 -34.94
C GLY A 153 6.18 21.98 -36.42
N ILE A 154 5.89 20.93 -37.20
CA ILE A 154 6.09 20.91 -38.66
C ILE A 154 4.93 21.63 -39.37
N ALA A 155 3.68 21.43 -38.92
CA ALA A 155 2.51 22.13 -39.45
C ALA A 155 2.55 23.65 -39.16
N GLY A 156 3.04 24.05 -37.97
CA GLY A 156 3.24 25.46 -37.60
C GLY A 156 4.37 26.15 -38.38
N LYS A 157 5.31 25.41 -38.97
CA LYS A 157 6.36 25.98 -39.84
C LYS A 157 5.88 26.33 -41.25
N GLY A 158 4.63 26.03 -41.60
CA GLY A 158 4.01 26.42 -42.87
C GLY A 158 3.37 27.83 -42.89
N THR A 159 3.36 28.55 -41.76
CA THR A 159 2.62 29.83 -41.65
C THR A 159 3.36 30.97 -40.95
N GLU A 160 4.70 31.01 -40.91
CA GLU A 160 5.38 32.24 -40.48
C GLU A 160 6.84 32.37 -40.97
N GLU A 161 7.04 33.27 -41.92
CA GLU A 161 8.32 33.90 -42.22
C GLU A 161 8.59 35.04 -41.20
N ALA A 162 9.44 34.73 -40.21
CA ALA A 162 10.51 35.56 -39.59
C ALA A 162 10.17 36.87 -38.81
N PRO A 163 11.05 37.36 -37.89
CA PRO A 163 12.43 36.93 -37.62
C PRO A 163 12.81 36.63 -36.14
N LYS A 164 13.92 35.87 -36.01
CA LYS A 164 14.78 35.66 -34.82
C LYS A 164 15.35 36.97 -34.25
N PRO A 165 15.74 37.00 -32.95
CA PRO A 165 17.12 36.70 -32.49
C PRO A 165 17.09 35.84 -31.19
N GLU A 166 18.11 35.24 -30.58
CA GLU A 166 19.56 35.14 -30.75
C GLU A 166 20.06 33.96 -29.88
N LYS A 167 21.33 33.56 -30.08
CA LYS A 167 22.00 32.41 -29.48
C LYS A 167 22.55 32.69 -28.06
N SER A 168 22.49 31.70 -27.17
CA SER A 168 23.61 31.35 -26.25
C SER A 168 23.57 29.85 -25.93
N LYS A 169 24.32 29.03 -26.67
CA LYS A 169 25.48 28.22 -26.23
C LYS A 169 25.50 27.74 -24.76
N ALA A 170 25.17 26.45 -24.60
CA ALA A 170 26.04 25.35 -24.14
C ALA A 170 26.83 25.44 -22.81
N GLY A 171 26.61 24.41 -21.97
CA GLY A 171 27.53 23.94 -20.91
C GLY A 171 26.83 22.92 -20.01
N LYS A 172 26.76 21.64 -20.39
CA LYS A 172 27.69 20.54 -20.00
C LYS A 172 27.39 19.98 -18.60
N ALA A 173 27.06 18.70 -18.59
CA ALA A 173 26.76 17.86 -17.45
C ALA A 173 27.86 17.85 -16.38
N GLU A 174 27.46 17.78 -15.11
CA GLU A 174 28.25 17.08 -14.09
C GLU A 174 27.33 16.51 -12.99
N ARG A 175 27.25 15.18 -13.03
CA ARG A 175 26.70 14.28 -12.03
C ARG A 175 27.69 14.23 -10.87
N LYS A 176 27.26 14.53 -9.65
CA LYS A 176 28.00 14.15 -8.43
C LYS A 176 27.19 13.15 -7.63
N GLU A 177 27.68 11.92 -7.68
CA GLU A 177 27.56 10.93 -6.62
C GLU A 177 28.02 11.52 -5.29
N GLN A 178 27.26 11.28 -4.24
CA GLN A 178 27.80 11.27 -2.88
C GLN A 178 27.44 9.93 -2.25
N GLN A 179 28.41 9.02 -2.34
CA GLN A 179 28.53 7.84 -1.50
C GLN A 179 29.38 8.22 -0.27
N THR A 180 28.98 7.68 0.88
CA THR A 180 29.76 7.40 2.11
C THR A 180 30.39 8.56 2.90
N SER A 181 29.91 8.73 4.14
CA SER A 181 30.77 8.49 5.31
C SER A 181 29.95 7.96 6.49
N TRP A 182 30.11 6.66 6.77
CA TRP A 182 30.04 6.18 8.14
C TRP A 182 31.09 6.93 8.96
N ALA A 183 30.66 7.47 10.10
CA ALA A 183 31.52 7.73 11.23
C ALA A 183 30.76 7.25 12.47
N GLU A 184 31.09 6.05 12.91
CA GLU A 184 30.96 5.63 14.30
C GLU A 184 31.68 6.66 15.17
N THR A 185 31.02 7.14 16.22
CA THR A 185 31.43 7.08 17.64
C THR A 185 30.74 8.21 18.41
N GLY A 186 30.12 7.82 19.52
CA GLY A 186 29.45 8.72 20.44
C GLY A 186 28.38 7.99 21.21
N GLU A 187 28.82 7.07 22.08
CA GLU A 187 28.03 6.59 23.21
C GLU A 187 27.46 7.81 23.97
N GLU A 188 26.14 7.90 24.04
CA GLU A 188 25.46 8.45 25.21
C GLU A 188 24.45 7.41 25.67
N GLU A 189 24.91 6.66 26.68
CA GLU A 189 24.11 5.85 27.58
C GLU A 189 23.19 6.76 28.40
N GLU A 190 22.02 6.22 28.75
CA GLU A 190 21.06 6.70 29.76
C GLU A 190 20.25 7.96 29.39
N THR A 191 18.92 7.93 29.37
CA THR A 191 18.03 7.28 30.33
C THR A 191 16.86 6.60 29.63
N ARG A 192 16.59 5.34 29.98
CA ARG A 192 15.27 4.72 29.77
C ARG A 192 14.26 5.54 30.58
N GLU A 193 13.67 6.57 29.96
CA GLU A 193 12.50 7.24 30.49
C GLU A 193 11.45 6.14 30.74
N SER A 194 11.07 6.01 32.00
CA SER A 194 10.01 5.11 32.44
C SER A 194 8.82 5.29 31.51
N VAL A 195 8.39 4.20 30.87
CA VAL A 195 7.21 4.16 30.00
C VAL A 195 6.02 4.62 30.81
N THR A 196 5.63 5.88 30.65
CA THR A 196 4.39 6.36 31.25
C THR A 196 3.30 6.35 30.17
N PRO A 197 2.07 5.94 30.52
CA PRO A 197 0.89 6.16 29.67
C PRO A 197 0.75 7.62 29.22
N ALA A 198 1.32 8.57 29.99
CA ALA A 198 1.35 9.99 29.70
C ALA A 198 2.15 10.33 28.41
N THR A 199 3.22 9.59 28.10
CA THR A 199 4.05 9.81 26.90
C THR A 199 3.31 9.37 25.63
N ILE A 200 2.57 8.26 25.69
CA ILE A 200 1.73 7.78 24.57
C ILE A 200 0.57 8.74 24.34
N ASP A 201 -0.10 9.18 25.42
CA ASP A 201 -1.19 10.16 25.32
C ASP A 201 -0.74 11.48 24.68
N SER A 202 0.44 11.98 25.02
CA SER A 202 1.00 13.18 24.39
C SER A 202 1.20 12.99 22.88
N LEU A 203 1.72 11.84 22.44
CA LEU A 203 1.95 11.56 21.01
C LEU A 203 0.62 11.51 20.24
N ILE A 204 -0.40 10.87 20.82
CA ILE A 204 -1.73 10.80 20.23
C ILE A 204 -2.37 12.19 20.15
N ASP A 205 -2.27 12.99 21.21
CA ASP A 205 -2.84 14.33 21.24
C ASP A 205 -2.17 15.26 20.21
N ASP A 206 -0.86 15.14 20.02
CA ASP A 206 -0.14 15.93 19.02
C ASP A 206 -0.54 15.56 17.59
N LEU A 207 -0.80 14.27 17.31
CA LEU A 207 -1.36 13.83 16.04
C LEU A 207 -2.77 14.37 15.83
N LEU A 208 -3.65 14.27 16.84
CA LEU A 208 -5.02 14.80 16.74
C LEU A 208 -5.05 16.32 16.53
N LYS A 209 -4.10 17.06 17.10
CA LYS A 209 -3.96 18.50 16.82
C LYS A 209 -3.59 18.77 15.35
N LEU A 210 -2.85 17.87 14.72
CA LEU A 210 -2.44 17.96 13.31
C LEU A 210 -3.54 17.55 12.34
N VAL A 211 -4.55 16.76 12.71
CA VAL A 211 -5.64 16.37 11.81
C VAL A 211 -6.61 17.55 11.60
N ARG A 212 -6.35 18.40 10.60
CA ARG A 212 -7.15 19.60 10.26
C ARG A 212 -7.28 19.80 8.74
N PRO A 213 -8.30 20.52 8.24
CA PRO A 213 -8.54 20.79 6.81
C PRO A 213 -7.38 21.41 6.02
N GLN A 214 -6.46 22.10 6.69
CA GLN A 214 -5.32 22.76 6.05
C GLN A 214 -4.00 22.02 6.24
N THR A 215 -4.02 20.87 6.91
CA THR A 215 -2.81 20.10 7.11
C THR A 215 -2.42 19.42 5.80
N GLN A 216 -1.18 19.61 5.39
CA GLN A 216 -0.61 18.93 4.23
C GLN A 216 -0.47 17.43 4.50
N ALA A 217 -0.79 16.61 3.51
CA ALA A 217 -0.70 15.15 3.59
C ALA A 217 0.72 14.69 3.95
N ASP A 218 1.75 15.28 3.33
CA ASP A 218 3.16 15.00 3.65
C ASP A 218 3.52 15.31 5.11
N LYS A 219 3.01 16.44 5.64
CA LYS A 219 3.23 16.82 7.05
C LYS A 219 2.58 15.83 8.01
N MET A 220 1.35 15.40 7.70
CA MET A 220 0.65 14.40 8.50
C MET A 220 1.34 13.03 8.42
N ALA A 221 1.82 12.65 7.23
CA ALA A 221 2.53 11.40 7.02
C ALA A 221 3.82 11.31 7.84
N LYS A 222 4.62 12.39 7.83
CA LYS A 222 5.84 12.49 8.64
C LYS A 222 5.52 12.39 10.14
N ALA A 223 4.48 13.09 10.60
CA ALA A 223 4.06 13.02 11.99
C ALA A 223 3.64 11.60 12.40
N LEU A 224 2.94 10.87 11.53
CA LEU A 224 2.57 9.47 11.77
C LEU A 224 3.78 8.53 11.83
N GLU A 225 4.80 8.75 11.00
CA GLU A 225 6.05 7.98 11.06
C GLU A 225 6.85 8.29 12.32
N GLU A 226 6.99 9.57 12.68
CA GLU A 226 7.67 9.96 13.92
C GLU A 226 6.96 9.37 15.15
N ALA A 227 5.62 9.38 15.16
CA ALA A 227 4.85 8.74 16.22
C ALA A 227 5.06 7.22 16.23
N ARG A 228 5.06 6.57 15.06
CA ARG A 228 5.37 5.12 14.94
C ARG A 228 6.75 4.81 15.51
N ASP A 229 7.76 5.57 15.13
CA ASP A 229 9.15 5.29 15.52
C ASP A 229 9.34 5.49 17.03
N LYS A 230 8.76 6.56 17.60
CA LYS A 230 8.74 6.75 19.06
C LYS A 230 7.98 5.64 19.77
N LEU A 231 6.81 5.23 19.28
CA LEU A 231 6.04 4.13 19.86
C LEU A 231 6.74 2.77 19.73
N THR A 232 7.54 2.56 18.68
CA THR A 232 8.34 1.33 18.49
C THR A 232 9.45 1.21 19.53
N VAL A 233 10.02 2.33 19.97
CA VAL A 233 10.98 2.35 21.08
C VAL A 233 10.29 2.06 22.42
N LEU A 234 9.06 2.55 22.59
CA LEU A 234 8.30 2.44 23.84
C LEU A 234 7.60 1.09 24.04
N ILE A 235 7.21 0.41 22.95
CA ILE A 235 6.44 -0.84 22.99
C ILE A 235 7.29 -1.96 22.41
N PRO A 236 7.71 -2.96 23.22
CA PRO A 236 8.47 -4.08 22.72
C PRO A 236 7.59 -4.96 21.81
N GLY A 237 8.01 -5.08 20.54
CA GLY A 237 7.38 -5.96 19.56
C GLY A 237 6.57 -5.24 18.47
N HIS A 238 6.45 -5.89 17.31
CA HIS A 238 5.67 -5.37 16.20
C HIS A 238 4.17 -5.55 16.47
N THR A 239 3.50 -4.47 16.89
CA THR A 239 2.06 -4.49 17.11
C THR A 239 1.29 -4.14 15.82
N PRO A 240 0.09 -4.70 15.60
CA PRO A 240 -0.75 -4.34 14.46
C PRO A 240 -1.04 -2.84 14.37
N VAL A 241 -1.04 -2.14 15.51
CA VAL A 241 -1.24 -0.69 15.57
C VAL A 241 -0.07 0.04 14.91
N LEU A 242 1.19 -0.30 15.25
CA LEU A 242 2.38 0.31 14.64
C LEU A 242 2.41 0.10 13.11
N PHE A 243 1.93 -1.06 12.63
CA PHE A 243 1.78 -1.32 11.21
C PHE A 243 0.75 -0.38 10.56
N GLN A 244 -0.39 -0.13 11.22
CA GLN A 244 -1.41 0.79 10.70
C GLN A 244 -0.91 2.23 10.59
N PHE A 245 -0.14 2.72 11.57
CA PHE A 245 0.55 4.01 11.48
C PHE A 245 1.42 4.10 10.22
N GLY A 246 2.27 3.10 9.97
CA GLY A 246 3.14 3.06 8.80
C GLY A 246 2.37 2.94 7.48
N ARG A 247 1.29 2.17 7.44
CA ARG A 247 0.45 2.01 6.24
C ARG A 247 -0.18 3.33 5.83
N ILE A 248 -0.77 4.07 6.78
CA ILE A 248 -1.45 5.32 6.49
C ILE A 248 -0.46 6.45 6.20
N ALA A 249 0.71 6.45 6.84
CA ALA A 249 1.77 7.38 6.46
C ALA A 249 2.19 7.19 4.99
N ARG A 250 2.32 5.94 4.52
CA ARG A 250 2.63 5.66 3.09
C ARG A 250 1.48 6.08 2.17
N GLU A 251 0.24 5.83 2.57
CA GLU A 251 -0.94 6.27 1.84
C GLU A 251 -0.98 7.80 1.71
N LEU A 252 -0.66 8.54 2.78
CA LEU A 252 -0.60 10.01 2.73
C LEU A 252 0.60 10.53 1.92
N LYS A 253 1.72 9.80 1.87
CA LYS A 253 2.87 10.12 1.02
C LYS A 253 2.64 9.94 -0.47
N SER A 254 1.64 9.12 -0.87
CA SER A 254 1.29 9.00 -2.29
C SER A 254 0.49 10.20 -2.81
N TYR A 255 0.03 11.09 -1.92
CA TYR A 255 -0.60 12.34 -2.33
C TYR A 255 0.47 13.31 -2.85
N PRO A 256 0.11 14.26 -3.74
CA PRO A 256 0.99 15.36 -4.12
C PRO A 256 1.51 16.09 -2.87
N PRO A 257 2.78 16.57 -2.84
CA PRO A 257 3.37 17.19 -1.64
C PRO A 257 2.59 18.40 -1.10
N THR A 258 1.85 19.09 -1.97
CA THR A 258 1.03 20.25 -1.64
C THR A 258 -0.43 19.91 -1.32
N ALA A 259 -0.83 18.64 -1.42
CA ALA A 259 -2.19 18.22 -1.15
C ALA A 259 -2.49 18.36 0.35
N THR A 260 -3.65 18.93 0.66
CA THR A 260 -4.18 19.01 2.02
C THR A 260 -5.13 17.85 2.29
N LEU A 261 -5.25 17.45 3.54
CA LEU A 261 -6.20 16.43 3.96
C LEU A 261 -7.63 16.85 3.60
N ASN A 262 -8.37 15.98 2.92
CA ASN A 262 -9.78 16.22 2.63
C ASN A 262 -10.65 15.89 3.87
N GLU A 263 -11.93 16.27 3.85
CA GLU A 263 -12.84 16.04 4.98
C GLU A 263 -13.00 14.55 5.33
N ASN A 264 -12.97 13.66 4.33
CA ASN A 264 -13.06 12.22 4.55
C ASN A 264 -11.80 11.66 5.22
N ASP A 265 -10.62 12.11 4.80
CA ASP A 265 -9.34 11.73 5.40
C ASP A 265 -9.28 12.19 6.85
N ILE A 266 -9.76 13.40 7.13
CA ILE A 266 -9.83 13.97 8.48
C ILE A 266 -10.75 13.15 9.37
N ALA A 267 -11.94 12.80 8.88
CA ALA A 267 -12.87 11.98 9.63
C ALA A 267 -12.29 10.58 9.90
N ARG A 268 -11.67 9.97 8.89
CA ARG A 268 -11.00 8.67 9.00
C ARG A 268 -9.83 8.70 9.98
N LEU A 269 -8.88 9.63 9.82
CA LEU A 269 -7.71 9.78 10.68
C LEU A 269 -8.11 10.04 12.14
N ASN A 270 -9.10 10.90 12.38
CA ASN A 270 -9.59 11.14 13.74
C ASN A 270 -10.16 9.88 14.38
N LYS A 271 -10.90 9.08 13.62
CA LYS A 271 -11.46 7.81 14.10
C LYS A 271 -10.36 6.78 14.38
N GLU A 272 -9.42 6.63 13.44
CA GLU A 272 -8.34 5.66 13.54
C GLU A 272 -7.35 6.01 14.67
N ILE A 273 -6.89 7.26 14.76
CA ILE A 273 -5.95 7.70 15.81
C ILE A 273 -6.54 7.51 17.22
N ARG A 274 -7.83 7.82 17.41
CA ARG A 274 -8.52 7.56 18.68
C ARG A 274 -8.63 6.06 18.98
N GLY A 275 -8.92 5.25 17.96
CA GLY A 275 -8.94 3.78 18.10
C GLY A 275 -7.57 3.21 18.44
N TRP A 276 -6.50 3.74 17.87
CA TRP A 276 -5.13 3.37 18.20
C TRP A 276 -4.77 3.74 19.62
N ALA A 277 -5.17 4.93 20.09
CA ALA A 277 -4.92 5.36 21.46
C ALA A 277 -5.50 4.38 22.48
N GLN A 278 -6.71 3.86 22.24
CA GLN A 278 -7.32 2.84 23.12
C GLN A 278 -6.51 1.54 23.11
N LYS A 279 -6.15 1.03 21.92
CA LYS A 279 -5.37 -0.21 21.79
C LYS A 279 -3.97 -0.10 22.39
N LEU A 280 -3.30 1.05 22.23
CA LEU A 280 -1.98 1.30 22.82
C LEU A 280 -2.07 1.36 24.35
N LYS A 281 -3.13 1.97 24.90
CA LYS A 281 -3.37 1.97 26.35
C LYS A 281 -3.58 0.56 26.91
N GLU A 282 -4.34 -0.28 26.22
CA GLU A 282 -4.54 -1.68 26.61
C GLU A 282 -3.22 -2.45 26.63
N LEU A 283 -2.39 -2.27 25.59
CA LEU A 283 -1.08 -2.93 25.47
C LEU A 283 -0.07 -2.49 26.54
N THR A 284 -0.17 -1.27 27.06
CA THR A 284 0.71 -0.78 28.14
C THR A 284 0.20 -1.04 29.55
N LYS A 285 -1.05 -1.53 29.71
CA LYS A 285 -1.63 -1.90 31.01
C LYS A 285 -1.51 -3.40 31.31
N GLY A 286 -1.22 -4.22 30.30
CA GLY A 286 -0.89 -5.65 30.44
C GLY A 286 0.58 -5.86 30.75
#